data_AF-A0A7L7VXW8-F1
#
_entry.id   AF-A0A7L7VXW8-F1
#
_cell.length_a   1.000
_cell.length_b   1.000
_cell.length_c   1.000
_cell.angle_alpha   90.00
_cell.angle_beta   90.00
_cell.angle_gamma   90.00
#
_symmetry.space_group_name_H-M   'P 1'
#
loop_
_entity.id
_entity.type
_entity.pdbx_description
1 polymer ?
#
loop_
_entity_poly.entity_id
_entity_poly.type
_entity_poly.pdbx_seq_one_letter_code
_entity_poly.pdbx_strand_id
1 'polypeptide(L)'
;MAFESLGAKTVMTLFKAPVSVAGQNEGRSIRITPLRGVDAKERGEELAKLLRRHTPVKQAMGFALAHPPATSPVPIYFRVASSSADSLPWEQLFFVPQGFLALDARWPIGRIAKRVHDVRQRSFEAPFRIVAVLSAAGETGNGKSQLESLTRSVNAARGNGLDVVLHVISGDAAIINAVTGLGDPAVTADWLAATPTEITRQISDARPHILHVLCHGGYAAPGVAGLNFATALDFEGGAGMGSVVVSIDSLAGSMDRSTWLVVLAACETAATEDGTSVAPAVTQSAAHLLVNSGVPAVIGMREIVDLTAMNRFCRLVYPELLAIVTRAVADDGSSERIVEWAPALTAPRLASAGVDPVSDAAWSDPVLYVQHEELRVDMGGAVGALSGDELKAARGRLDEYLSFEQGLDPKTTPHGVIREVQAEIRRLRAIVGAAR
;
A
#
# COMPACT_ATOMS: atom_id res chain seq x y z
N MET A 1 3.78 12.20 -13.15
CA MET A 1 3.70 12.00 -14.62
C MET A 1 2.79 10.82 -14.91
N ALA A 2 2.13 10.73 -16.07
CA ALA A 2 1.20 9.65 -16.40
C ALA A 2 1.56 8.93 -17.71
N PHE A 3 1.30 7.62 -17.74
CA PHE A 3 1.59 6.70 -18.84
C PHE A 3 0.33 5.88 -19.15
N GLU A 4 -0.44 6.33 -20.13
CA GLU A 4 -1.74 5.74 -20.48
C GLU A 4 -1.65 4.85 -21.73
N SER A 5 -2.46 3.79 -21.78
CA SER A 5 -2.48 2.92 -22.95
C SER A 5 -3.33 3.51 -24.08
N LEU A 6 -2.77 3.56 -25.30
CA LEU A 6 -3.47 3.92 -26.53
C LEU A 6 -3.15 2.87 -27.61
N GLY A 7 -3.94 1.80 -27.64
CA GLY A 7 -3.66 0.64 -28.48
C GLY A 7 -2.32 0.00 -28.12
N ALA A 8 -1.42 -0.12 -29.10
CA ALA A 8 -0.06 -0.64 -28.89
C ALA A 8 0.96 0.43 -28.44
N LYS A 9 0.53 1.69 -28.24
CA LYS A 9 1.38 2.80 -27.84
C LYS A 9 1.04 3.25 -26.42
N THR A 10 1.98 3.92 -25.77
CA THR A 10 1.75 4.57 -24.48
C THR A 10 1.73 6.08 -24.69
N VAL A 11 0.80 6.79 -24.05
CA VAL A 11 0.78 8.26 -24.04
C VAL A 11 1.40 8.73 -22.73
N MET A 12 2.47 9.52 -22.84
CA MET A 12 3.12 10.15 -21.70
C MET A 12 2.61 11.58 -21.54
N THR A 13 2.17 11.92 -20.32
CA THR A 13 1.60 13.23 -19.99
C THR A 13 2.19 13.75 -18.68
N LEU A 14 2.48 15.05 -18.59
CA LEU A 14 2.70 15.71 -17.30
C LEU A 14 1.34 16.10 -16.73
N PHE A 15 0.88 15.39 -15.70
CA PHE A 15 -0.46 15.60 -15.13
C PHE A 15 -0.46 16.56 -13.93
N LYS A 16 0.45 16.38 -12.96
CA LYS A 16 0.60 17.24 -11.75
C LYS A 16 2.07 17.65 -11.61
N ALA A 17 2.30 18.92 -11.24
CA ALA A 17 3.61 19.48 -10.93
C ALA A 17 3.43 20.60 -9.87
N PRO A 18 4.43 20.85 -9.01
CA PRO A 18 4.38 21.94 -8.03
C PRO A 18 4.52 23.34 -8.67
N VAL A 19 4.87 23.39 -9.95
CA VAL A 19 5.03 24.62 -10.73
C VAL A 19 4.19 24.57 -11.99
N SER A 20 3.78 25.73 -12.47
CA SER A 20 3.12 25.84 -13.77
C SER A 20 4.12 25.50 -14.88
N VAL A 21 3.76 24.54 -15.74
CA VAL A 21 4.58 24.11 -16.88
C VAL A 21 3.75 24.26 -18.15
N ALA A 22 4.28 24.96 -19.15
CA ALA A 22 3.62 25.09 -20.44
C ALA A 22 3.45 23.71 -21.10
N GLY A 23 2.27 23.44 -21.65
CA GLY A 23 1.91 22.13 -22.19
C GLY A 23 1.67 21.05 -21.13
N GLN A 24 1.44 21.42 -19.87
CA GLN A 24 0.89 20.49 -18.88
C GLN A 24 -0.43 19.90 -19.40
N ASN A 25 -0.67 18.61 -19.16
CA ASN A 25 -1.76 17.81 -19.71
C ASN A 25 -1.72 17.53 -21.22
N GLU A 26 -0.75 18.06 -21.97
CA GLU A 26 -0.52 17.62 -23.34
C GLU A 26 0.10 16.22 -23.34
N GLY A 27 -0.52 15.31 -24.10
CA GLY A 27 -0.08 13.93 -24.22
C GLY A 27 0.90 13.76 -25.38
N ARG A 28 1.97 13.02 -25.16
CA ARG A 28 2.91 12.60 -26.20
C ARG A 28 2.92 11.09 -26.35
N SER A 29 2.63 10.62 -27.54
CA SER A 29 2.74 9.20 -27.86
C SER A 29 4.22 8.76 -27.82
N ILE A 30 4.50 7.73 -27.04
CA ILE A 30 5.79 7.08 -26.90
C ILE A 30 5.62 5.57 -27.11
N ARG A 31 6.66 4.94 -27.61
CA ARG A 31 6.76 3.48 -27.64
C ARG A 31 7.66 3.07 -26.49
N ILE A 32 7.11 2.33 -25.53
CA ILE A 32 7.91 1.68 -24.49
C ILE A 32 8.36 0.34 -25.06
N THR A 33 9.68 0.13 -25.05
CA THR A 33 10.32 -1.14 -25.39
C THR A 33 11.07 -1.61 -24.15
N PRO A 34 11.34 -2.93 -24.00
CA PRO A 34 12.22 -3.42 -22.96
C PRO A 34 13.53 -2.62 -22.94
N LEU A 35 13.97 -2.24 -21.74
CA LEU A 35 15.22 -1.51 -21.55
C LEU A 35 16.38 -2.42 -21.94
N ARG A 36 17.42 -1.84 -22.56
CA ARG A 36 18.57 -2.58 -23.09
C ARG A 36 19.80 -2.54 -22.18
N GLY A 37 19.75 -1.74 -21.11
CA GLY A 37 20.88 -1.56 -20.19
C GLY A 37 21.25 -2.85 -19.45
N VAL A 38 22.55 -3.17 -19.43
CA VAL A 38 23.07 -4.38 -18.76
C VAL A 38 23.12 -4.25 -17.24
N ASP A 39 23.18 -3.02 -16.74
CA ASP A 39 23.22 -2.68 -15.32
C ASP A 39 22.12 -1.68 -14.91
N ALA A 40 21.99 -1.40 -13.61
CA ALA A 40 20.96 -0.49 -13.11
C ALA A 40 21.14 0.95 -13.64
N LYS A 41 22.38 1.39 -13.84
CA LYS A 41 22.70 2.76 -14.27
C LYS A 41 22.31 2.96 -15.73
N GLU A 42 22.66 2.04 -16.62
CA GLU A 42 22.30 2.11 -18.04
C GLU A 42 20.79 2.09 -18.22
N ARG A 43 20.07 1.21 -17.49
CA ARG A 43 18.60 1.19 -17.48
C ARG A 43 18.03 2.53 -16.98
N GLY A 44 18.60 3.07 -15.91
CA GLY A 44 18.26 4.38 -15.36
C GLY A 44 18.44 5.54 -16.35
N GLU A 45 19.54 5.54 -17.09
CA GLU A 45 19.84 6.54 -18.12
C GLU A 45 18.90 6.42 -19.32
N GLU A 46 18.51 5.20 -19.71
CA GLU A 46 17.49 4.97 -20.74
C GLU A 46 16.12 5.50 -20.32
N LEU A 47 15.71 5.28 -19.07
CA LEU A 47 14.50 5.89 -18.51
C LEU A 47 14.57 7.42 -18.54
N ALA A 48 15.69 8.01 -18.14
CA ALA A 48 15.87 9.46 -18.21
C ALA A 48 15.79 9.99 -19.66
N LYS A 49 16.38 9.28 -20.63
CA LYS A 49 16.27 9.60 -22.06
C LYS A 49 14.82 9.52 -22.54
N LEU A 50 14.06 8.51 -22.09
CA LEU A 50 12.64 8.36 -22.41
C LEU A 50 11.82 9.57 -21.91
N LEU A 51 11.97 9.94 -20.63
CA LEU A 51 11.25 11.06 -20.01
C LEU A 51 11.56 12.39 -20.70
N ARG A 52 12.82 12.62 -21.05
CA ARG A 52 13.27 13.85 -21.73
C ARG A 52 12.68 14.05 -23.13
N ARG A 53 12.06 13.02 -23.72
CA ARG A 53 11.35 13.15 -25.00
C ARG A 53 10.10 14.01 -24.89
N HIS A 54 9.55 14.26 -23.70
CA HIS A 54 8.39 15.13 -23.53
C HIS A 54 8.79 16.44 -22.84
N THR A 55 8.61 17.58 -23.53
CA THR A 55 9.09 18.89 -23.06
C THR A 55 8.55 19.28 -21.69
N PRO A 56 7.23 19.17 -21.41
CA PRO A 56 6.70 19.48 -20.08
C PRO A 56 7.31 18.59 -18.99
N VAL A 57 7.45 17.28 -19.25
CA VAL A 57 8.10 16.33 -18.31
C VAL A 57 9.55 16.72 -18.07
N LYS A 58 10.31 17.05 -19.11
CA LYS A 58 11.70 17.49 -18.99
C LYS A 58 11.82 18.75 -18.12
N GLN A 59 10.93 19.73 -18.29
CA GLN A 59 10.91 20.96 -17.50
C GLN A 59 10.56 20.69 -16.03
N ALA A 60 9.51 19.90 -15.77
CA ALA A 60 9.14 19.52 -14.41
C ALA A 60 10.25 18.75 -13.68
N MET A 61 10.91 17.81 -14.37
CA MET A 61 12.08 17.11 -13.83
C MET A 61 13.23 18.08 -13.56
N GLY A 62 13.50 19.03 -14.47
CA GLY A 62 14.52 20.07 -14.27
C GLY A 62 14.27 20.89 -13.00
N PHE A 63 13.01 21.27 -12.75
CA PHE A 63 12.62 21.98 -11.53
C PHE A 63 12.78 21.10 -10.28
N ALA A 64 12.28 19.86 -10.31
CA ALA A 64 12.41 18.93 -9.18
C ALA A 64 13.89 18.68 -8.82
N LEU A 65 14.75 18.48 -9.82
CA LEU A 65 16.18 18.18 -9.63
C LEU A 65 17.03 19.40 -9.26
N ALA A 66 16.50 20.62 -9.39
CA ALA A 66 17.17 21.83 -8.94
C ALA A 66 17.02 22.07 -7.41
N HIS A 67 16.29 21.21 -6.70
CA HIS A 67 16.06 21.37 -5.27
C HIS A 67 17.36 21.24 -4.45
N PRO A 68 17.68 22.22 -3.58
CA PRO A 68 18.88 22.19 -2.75
C PRO A 68 18.94 20.98 -1.81
N PRO A 69 20.15 20.55 -1.41
CA PRO A 69 20.31 19.70 -0.22
C PRO A 69 19.68 20.35 1.02
N ALA A 70 19.08 19.55 1.90
CA ALA A 70 18.42 19.95 3.15
C ALA A 70 17.01 20.58 3.07
N THR A 71 16.35 20.60 1.91
CA THR A 71 14.91 20.90 1.83
C THR A 71 14.05 19.66 2.09
N SER A 72 12.76 19.86 2.38
CA SER A 72 11.79 18.77 2.42
C SER A 72 11.82 17.93 1.14
N PRO A 73 11.59 16.61 1.22
CA PRO A 73 11.55 15.74 0.05
C PRO A 73 10.54 16.21 -1.00
N VAL A 74 10.86 16.00 -2.28
CA VAL A 74 9.97 16.21 -3.42
C VAL A 74 9.75 14.86 -4.12
N PRO A 75 8.75 14.08 -3.69
CA PRO A 75 8.47 12.78 -4.28
C PRO A 75 8.15 12.88 -5.77
N ILE A 76 8.67 11.93 -6.54
CA ILE A 76 8.44 11.81 -7.98
C ILE A 76 7.54 10.60 -8.23
N TYR A 77 6.32 10.89 -8.69
CA TYR A 77 5.30 9.87 -8.95
C TYR A 77 5.10 9.56 -10.43
N PHE A 78 5.03 8.27 -10.75
CA PHE A 78 4.70 7.74 -12.08
C PHE A 78 3.34 7.05 -12.05
N ARG A 79 2.32 7.65 -12.65
CA ARG A 79 1.01 7.03 -12.86
C ARG A 79 1.12 6.02 -14.01
N VAL A 80 1.08 4.74 -13.66
CA VAL A 80 1.35 3.62 -14.57
C VAL A 80 0.03 2.98 -14.99
N ALA A 81 -0.58 3.47 -16.06
CA ALA A 81 -1.87 2.97 -16.58
C ALA A 81 -1.71 1.98 -17.75
N SER A 82 -0.50 1.85 -18.33
CA SER A 82 -0.15 0.81 -19.30
C SER A 82 0.74 -0.26 -18.66
N SER A 83 0.50 -1.55 -18.95
CA SER A 83 1.31 -2.67 -18.45
C SER A 83 2.79 -2.52 -18.82
N SER A 84 3.08 -2.06 -20.04
CA SER A 84 4.44 -1.74 -20.49
C SER A 84 5.16 -0.68 -19.66
N ALA A 85 4.42 0.25 -19.04
CA ALA A 85 5.01 1.25 -18.15
C ALA A 85 5.16 0.68 -16.74
N ASP A 86 4.26 -0.22 -16.35
CA ASP A 86 4.28 -0.88 -15.05
C ASP A 86 5.51 -1.81 -14.88
N SER A 87 5.94 -2.46 -15.96
CA SER A 87 7.13 -3.33 -15.95
C SER A 87 8.46 -2.59 -15.80
N LEU A 88 8.50 -1.28 -16.08
CA LEU A 88 9.73 -0.49 -16.03
C LEU A 88 10.25 -0.30 -14.59
N PRO A 89 11.58 -0.34 -14.38
CA PRO A 89 12.20 -0.11 -13.07
C PRO A 89 12.34 1.39 -12.77
N TRP A 90 11.22 2.09 -12.55
CA TRP A 90 11.23 3.55 -12.31
C TRP A 90 12.16 4.00 -11.18
N GLU A 91 12.35 3.14 -10.19
CA GLU A 91 13.22 3.34 -9.04
C GLU A 91 14.70 3.42 -9.43
N GLN A 92 15.10 2.82 -10.56
CA GLN A 92 16.46 2.88 -11.11
C GLN A 92 16.75 4.18 -11.87
N LEU A 93 15.82 5.16 -11.91
CA LEU A 93 15.99 6.40 -12.67
C LEU A 93 17.30 7.13 -12.29
N PHE A 94 18.18 7.33 -13.28
CA PHE A 94 19.52 7.88 -13.10
C PHE A 94 19.70 9.18 -13.89
N PHE A 95 20.13 10.25 -13.22
CA PHE A 95 20.43 11.54 -13.84
C PHE A 95 21.86 11.98 -13.52
N VAL A 96 22.61 12.48 -14.50
CA VAL A 96 23.89 13.14 -14.26
C VAL A 96 23.65 14.63 -13.97
N PRO A 97 24.24 15.21 -12.90
CA PRO A 97 25.17 14.61 -11.92
C PRO A 97 24.51 14.00 -10.66
N GLN A 98 23.17 13.97 -10.56
CA GLN A 98 22.45 13.58 -9.34
C GLN A 98 22.61 12.11 -8.89
N GLY A 99 22.90 11.18 -9.80
CA GLY A 99 22.91 9.74 -9.53
C GLY A 99 21.53 9.09 -9.61
N PHE A 100 21.33 8.01 -8.87
CA PHE A 100 20.04 7.33 -8.72
C PHE A 100 19.12 8.15 -7.82
N LEU A 101 18.00 8.61 -8.37
CA LEU A 101 17.11 9.52 -7.65
C LEU A 101 16.46 8.86 -6.42
N ALA A 102 16.08 7.58 -6.51
CA ALA A 102 15.46 6.86 -5.40
C ALA A 102 16.39 6.57 -4.21
N LEU A 103 17.70 6.75 -4.38
CA LEU A 103 18.70 6.65 -3.31
C LEU A 103 18.99 8.00 -2.64
N ASP A 104 18.41 9.09 -3.15
CA ASP A 104 18.54 10.43 -2.60
C ASP A 104 17.23 10.83 -1.89
N ALA A 105 17.35 11.23 -0.62
CA ALA A 105 16.19 11.61 0.21
C ALA A 105 15.41 12.81 -0.32
N ARG A 106 15.99 13.59 -1.25
CA ARG A 106 15.30 14.69 -1.92
C ARG A 106 14.26 14.23 -2.93
N TRP A 107 14.42 13.05 -3.53
CA TRP A 107 13.56 12.58 -4.63
C TRP A 107 13.04 11.15 -4.43
N PRO A 108 12.25 10.88 -3.37
CA PRO A 108 11.61 9.58 -3.21
C PRO A 108 10.78 9.22 -4.45
N ILE A 109 10.87 7.97 -4.90
CA ILE A 109 10.13 7.48 -6.06
C ILE A 109 8.98 6.57 -5.62
N GLY A 110 7.79 6.84 -6.17
CA GLY A 110 6.59 6.00 -6.03
C GLY A 110 5.78 5.92 -7.33
N ARG A 111 4.80 5.04 -7.35
CA ARG A 111 3.93 4.75 -8.50
C ARG A 111 2.49 5.08 -8.14
N ILE A 112 1.75 5.67 -9.07
CA ILE A 112 0.29 5.86 -8.92
C ILE A 112 -0.41 4.81 -9.75
N ALA A 113 -1.38 4.11 -9.16
CA ALA A 113 -2.15 3.09 -9.84
C ALA A 113 -3.01 3.65 -11.00
N LYS A 114 -3.44 2.75 -11.88
CA LYS A 114 -4.25 3.08 -13.07
C LYS A 114 -5.59 3.72 -12.71
N ARG A 115 -6.38 3.01 -11.90
CA ARG A 115 -7.70 3.45 -11.44
C ARG A 115 -7.50 4.43 -10.30
N VAL A 116 -8.20 5.56 -10.41
CA VAL A 116 -8.25 6.56 -9.35
C VAL A 116 -9.49 6.29 -8.53
N HIS A 117 -9.30 6.00 -7.25
CA HIS A 117 -10.38 6.04 -6.26
C HIS A 117 -10.26 7.30 -5.43
N ASP A 118 -11.40 7.83 -5.00
CA ASP A 118 -11.44 8.87 -3.99
C ASP A 118 -10.95 8.27 -2.67
N VAL A 119 -9.78 8.73 -2.21
CA VAL A 119 -9.26 8.32 -0.90
C VAL A 119 -9.94 9.21 0.13
N ARG A 120 -11.19 8.88 0.42
CA ARG A 120 -11.97 9.58 1.43
C ARG A 120 -11.13 9.71 2.70
N GLN A 121 -11.17 10.90 3.29
CA GLN A 121 -10.53 11.22 4.56
C GLN A 121 -10.81 10.12 5.59
N ARG A 122 -9.75 9.67 6.26
CA ARG A 122 -9.81 8.58 7.23
C ARG A 122 -9.69 9.16 8.64
N SER A 123 -10.61 8.80 9.52
CA SER A 123 -10.48 9.13 10.93
C SER A 123 -9.46 8.23 11.60
N PHE A 124 -8.56 8.79 12.38
CA PHE A 124 -7.67 8.03 13.25
C PHE A 124 -8.27 7.91 14.66
N GLU A 125 -8.30 6.70 15.18
CA GLU A 125 -8.62 6.39 16.58
C GLU A 125 -7.51 5.50 17.12
N ALA A 126 -6.85 5.95 18.18
CA ALA A 126 -5.84 5.16 18.87
C ALA A 126 -6.44 3.87 19.46
N PRO A 127 -5.66 2.78 19.57
CA PRO A 127 -4.25 2.65 19.18
C PRO A 127 -4.06 2.50 17.66
N PHE A 128 -2.86 2.82 17.17
CA PHE A 128 -2.43 2.47 15.83
C PHE A 128 -2.24 0.96 15.70
N ARG A 129 -3.12 0.29 14.96
CA ARG A 129 -3.11 -1.16 14.72
C ARG A 129 -2.21 -1.58 13.55
N ILE A 130 -1.21 -2.41 13.82
CA ILE A 130 -0.48 -3.19 12.81
C ILE A 130 -0.98 -4.63 12.89
N VAL A 131 -1.42 -5.20 11.78
CA VAL A 131 -1.73 -6.63 11.68
C VAL A 131 -0.67 -7.28 10.79
N ALA A 132 -0.03 -8.33 11.29
CA ALA A 132 1.00 -9.06 10.57
C ALA A 132 0.59 -10.51 10.35
N VAL A 133 0.31 -10.87 9.10
CA VAL A 133 0.09 -12.26 8.70
C VAL A 133 1.42 -12.88 8.32
N LEU A 134 1.94 -13.77 9.17
CA LEU A 134 3.23 -14.45 8.98
C LEU A 134 2.97 -15.93 8.67
N SER A 135 2.80 -16.25 7.38
CA SER A 135 2.27 -17.55 6.93
C SER A 135 3.02 -18.12 5.71
N ALA A 136 4.32 -17.88 5.59
CA ALA A 136 5.15 -18.50 4.55
C ALA A 136 5.68 -19.86 5.04
N ALA A 137 5.24 -20.96 4.45
CA ALA A 137 5.78 -22.30 4.75
C ALA A 137 7.11 -22.58 4.00
N GLY A 138 7.80 -23.66 4.38
CA GLY A 138 9.07 -24.11 3.77
C GLY A 138 10.34 -23.56 4.42
N GLU A 139 11.51 -23.99 3.92
CA GLU A 139 12.84 -23.60 4.43
C GLU A 139 13.12 -22.09 4.33
N THR A 140 12.41 -21.42 3.43
CA THR A 140 12.42 -19.96 3.23
C THR A 140 11.45 -19.22 4.16
N GLY A 141 10.85 -19.91 5.14
CA GLY A 141 9.66 -19.46 5.86
C GLY A 141 9.83 -19.08 7.34
N ASN A 142 11.00 -18.63 7.82
CA ASN A 142 11.05 -18.15 9.20
C ASN A 142 10.45 -16.73 9.31
N GLY A 143 9.17 -16.64 9.65
CA GLY A 143 8.53 -15.37 10.02
C GLY A 143 9.18 -14.69 11.23
N LYS A 144 10.06 -15.39 11.95
CA LYS A 144 10.73 -14.93 13.18
C LYS A 144 11.52 -13.65 12.96
N SER A 145 12.32 -13.57 11.89
CA SER A 145 13.13 -12.38 11.60
C SER A 145 12.26 -11.13 11.37
N GLN A 146 11.09 -11.31 10.74
CA GLN A 146 10.14 -10.22 10.52
C GLN A 146 9.35 -9.90 11.79
N LEU A 147 8.95 -10.91 12.58
CA LEU A 147 8.36 -10.72 13.90
C LEU A 147 9.27 -9.90 14.81
N GLU A 148 10.56 -10.24 14.90
CA GLU A 148 11.54 -9.52 15.70
C GLU A 148 11.69 -8.06 15.23
N SER A 149 11.69 -7.85 13.92
CA SER A 149 11.80 -6.52 13.31
C SER A 149 10.58 -5.65 13.59
N LEU A 150 9.38 -6.23 13.44
CA LEU A 150 8.10 -5.60 13.77
C LEU A 150 8.04 -5.24 15.26
N THR A 151 8.30 -6.21 16.14
CA THR A 151 8.27 -6.03 17.60
C THR A 151 9.25 -4.94 18.03
N ARG A 152 10.49 -4.95 17.50
CA ARG A 152 11.48 -3.91 17.79
C ARG A 152 10.99 -2.52 17.38
N SER A 153 10.38 -2.40 16.20
CA SER A 153 9.91 -1.12 15.67
C SER A 153 8.70 -0.60 16.46
N VAL A 154 7.78 -1.49 16.84
CA VAL A 154 6.64 -1.20 17.71
C VAL A 154 7.12 -0.71 19.09
N ASN A 155 8.10 -1.39 19.69
CA ASN A 155 8.69 -0.98 20.97
C ASN A 155 9.32 0.41 20.88
N ALA A 156 10.09 0.67 19.81
CA ALA A 156 10.72 1.96 19.59
C ALA A 156 9.69 3.08 19.38
N ALA A 157 8.62 2.82 18.61
CA ALA A 157 7.57 3.80 18.37
C ALA A 157 6.77 4.12 19.64
N ARG A 158 6.45 3.11 20.46
CA ARG A 158 5.85 3.34 21.80
C ARG A 158 6.75 4.16 22.71
N GLY A 159 8.06 3.88 22.70
CA GLY A 159 9.05 4.68 23.41
C GLY A 159 9.09 6.15 22.95
N ASN A 160 8.68 6.43 21.72
CA ASN A 160 8.57 7.77 21.14
C ASN A 160 7.15 8.36 21.23
N GLY A 161 6.24 7.74 22.00
CA GLY A 161 4.91 8.27 22.29
C GLY A 161 3.79 7.87 21.32
N LEU A 162 4.05 7.00 20.33
CA LEU A 162 2.99 6.44 19.49
C LEU A 162 2.29 5.29 20.23
N ASP A 163 0.99 5.42 20.50
CA ASP A 163 0.18 4.28 20.94
C ASP A 163 -0.04 3.32 19.77
N VAL A 164 0.70 2.21 19.75
CA VAL A 164 0.70 1.22 18.68
C VAL A 164 0.59 -0.19 19.24
N VAL A 165 -0.26 -1.00 18.60
CA VAL A 165 -0.44 -2.42 18.90
C VAL A 165 -0.09 -3.27 17.68
N LEU A 166 0.43 -4.47 17.94
CA LEU A 166 0.77 -5.46 16.92
C LEU A 166 -0.08 -6.71 17.15
N HIS A 167 -0.83 -7.11 16.13
CA HIS A 167 -1.58 -8.36 16.12
C HIS A 167 -0.99 -9.29 15.05
N VAL A 168 -0.52 -10.46 15.47
CA VAL A 168 0.16 -11.44 14.60
C VAL A 168 -0.77 -12.60 14.28
N ILE A 169 -0.99 -12.89 13.01
CA ILE A 169 -1.76 -14.05 12.57
C ILE A 169 -0.79 -15.03 11.92
N SER A 170 -0.74 -16.28 12.38
CA SER A 170 0.20 -17.27 11.83
C SER A 170 -0.32 -18.70 11.91
N GLY A 171 0.09 -19.52 10.94
CA GLY A 171 -0.01 -20.99 11.02
C GLY A 171 1.21 -21.63 11.72
N ASP A 172 2.27 -20.88 12.01
CA ASP A 172 3.50 -21.43 12.61
C ASP A 172 3.42 -21.37 14.15
N ALA A 173 3.36 -22.53 14.79
CA ALA A 173 3.38 -22.67 16.24
C ALA A 173 4.59 -21.95 16.89
N ALA A 174 5.74 -21.90 16.22
CA ALA A 174 6.92 -21.22 16.73
C ALA A 174 6.74 -19.69 16.77
N ILE A 175 5.97 -19.12 15.85
CA ILE A 175 5.61 -17.69 15.84
C ILE A 175 4.62 -17.40 16.95
N ILE A 176 3.56 -18.21 17.07
CA ILE A 176 2.54 -18.06 18.12
C ILE A 176 3.18 -18.13 19.51
N ASN A 177 4.05 -19.12 19.73
CA ASN A 177 4.79 -19.27 20.98
C ASN A 177 5.76 -18.11 21.22
N ALA A 178 6.44 -17.60 20.18
CA ALA A 178 7.34 -16.46 20.31
C ALA A 178 6.59 -15.19 20.76
N VAL A 179 5.43 -14.91 20.16
CA VAL A 179 4.59 -13.76 20.57
C VAL A 179 4.07 -13.94 21.99
N THR A 180 3.53 -15.11 22.32
CA THR A 180 3.03 -15.42 23.67
C THR A 180 4.14 -15.26 24.71
N GLY A 181 5.36 -15.70 24.39
CA GLY A 181 6.54 -15.58 25.25
C GLY A 181 7.02 -14.15 25.50
N LEU A 182 6.58 -13.15 24.71
CA LEU A 182 6.88 -11.74 24.98
C LEU A 182 6.17 -11.23 26.24
N GLY A 183 4.99 -11.78 26.57
CA GLY A 183 4.18 -11.32 27.70
C GLY A 183 3.70 -9.87 27.61
N ASP A 184 3.72 -9.28 26.41
CA ASP A 184 3.33 -7.89 26.17
C ASP A 184 1.86 -7.81 25.72
N PRO A 185 0.97 -7.16 26.49
CA PRO A 185 -0.45 -7.08 26.14
C PRO A 185 -0.74 -6.29 24.84
N ALA A 186 0.21 -5.47 24.37
CA ALA A 186 0.09 -4.75 23.10
C ALA A 186 0.55 -5.58 21.88
N VAL A 187 1.11 -6.78 22.11
CA VAL A 187 1.55 -7.70 21.05
C VAL A 187 0.79 -9.03 21.22
N THR A 188 -0.24 -9.22 20.41
CA THR A 188 -1.11 -10.41 20.48
C THR A 188 -0.90 -11.31 19.27
N ALA A 189 -1.32 -12.57 19.39
CA ALA A 189 -1.30 -13.50 18.27
C ALA A 189 -2.55 -14.37 18.21
N ASP A 190 -2.97 -14.69 16.99
CA ASP A 190 -4.03 -15.65 16.68
C ASP A 190 -3.57 -16.66 15.63
N TRP A 191 -4.14 -17.85 15.69
CA TRP A 191 -3.96 -18.86 14.66
C TRP A 191 -4.60 -18.41 13.34
N LEU A 192 -3.89 -18.64 12.23
CA LEU A 192 -4.44 -18.41 10.90
C LEU A 192 -5.64 -19.34 10.66
N ALA A 193 -6.75 -18.77 10.19
CA ALA A 193 -7.91 -19.55 9.79
C ALA A 193 -7.64 -20.48 8.58
N ALA A 194 -8.47 -21.51 8.42
CA ALA A 194 -8.24 -22.60 7.47
C ALA A 194 -8.87 -22.38 6.08
N THR A 195 -9.67 -21.33 5.90
CA THR A 195 -10.35 -21.05 4.62
C THR A 195 -10.15 -19.62 4.15
N PRO A 196 -10.20 -19.33 2.83
CA PRO A 196 -9.99 -17.98 2.32
C PRO A 196 -10.95 -16.95 2.92
N THR A 197 -12.22 -17.30 3.08
CA THR A 197 -13.27 -16.42 3.65
C THR A 197 -13.03 -16.13 5.13
N GLU A 198 -12.55 -17.11 5.89
CA GLU A 198 -12.26 -16.90 7.29
C GLU A 198 -10.97 -16.09 7.48
N ILE A 199 -9.95 -16.28 6.63
CA ILE A 199 -8.73 -15.46 6.63
C ILE A 199 -9.07 -13.99 6.33
N THR A 200 -9.86 -13.74 5.29
CA THR A 200 -10.26 -12.36 4.94
C THR A 200 -11.10 -11.74 6.05
N ARG A 201 -12.02 -12.49 6.66
CA ARG A 201 -12.76 -12.03 7.83
C ARG A 201 -11.85 -11.74 9.02
N GLN A 202 -10.89 -12.61 9.33
CA GLN A 202 -9.94 -12.43 10.43
C GLN A 202 -9.13 -11.14 10.26
N ILE A 203 -8.64 -10.87 9.04
CA ILE A 203 -7.95 -9.61 8.71
C ILE A 203 -8.89 -8.41 8.88
N SER A 204 -10.14 -8.52 8.42
CA SER A 204 -11.13 -7.44 8.51
C SER A 204 -11.49 -7.09 9.95
N ASP A 205 -11.77 -8.11 10.77
CA ASP A 205 -12.13 -7.97 12.17
C ASP A 205 -11.00 -7.32 12.99
N ALA A 206 -9.73 -7.54 12.59
CA ALA A 206 -8.56 -6.91 13.21
C ALA A 206 -8.37 -5.42 12.84
N ARG A 207 -9.07 -4.90 11.82
CA ARG A 207 -9.07 -3.49 11.38
C ARG A 207 -7.66 -2.85 11.30
N PRO A 208 -6.74 -3.40 10.48
CA PRO A 208 -5.38 -2.89 10.39
C PRO A 208 -5.33 -1.46 9.85
N HIS A 209 -4.49 -0.60 10.44
CA HIS A 209 -3.99 0.59 9.73
C HIS A 209 -2.82 0.21 8.82
N ILE A 210 -1.93 -0.68 9.27
CA ILE A 210 -0.93 -1.34 8.42
C ILE A 210 -1.20 -2.83 8.41
N LEU A 211 -1.37 -3.39 7.22
CA LEU A 211 -1.42 -4.84 7.02
C LEU A 211 -0.09 -5.32 6.44
N HIS A 212 0.60 -6.19 7.15
CA HIS A 212 1.80 -6.86 6.70
C HIS A 212 1.48 -8.30 6.31
N VAL A 213 1.92 -8.74 5.14
CA VAL A 213 1.65 -10.09 4.65
C VAL A 213 2.97 -10.72 4.20
N LEU A 214 3.45 -11.68 4.99
CA LEU A 214 4.53 -12.59 4.64
C LEU A 214 3.91 -13.93 4.25
N CYS A 215 3.88 -14.21 2.96
CA CYS A 215 3.32 -15.44 2.40
C CYS A 215 4.03 -15.75 1.07
N HIS A 216 3.58 -16.78 0.36
CA HIS A 216 4.01 -17.00 -1.02
C HIS A 216 3.08 -16.29 -2.00
N GLY A 217 3.62 -15.73 -3.08
CA GLY A 217 2.82 -15.31 -4.23
C GLY A 217 2.18 -16.51 -4.92
N GLY A 218 1.17 -16.29 -5.75
CA GLY A 218 0.58 -17.34 -6.57
C GLY A 218 -0.64 -16.92 -7.37
N TYR A 219 -1.43 -17.90 -7.78
CA TYR A 219 -2.63 -17.71 -8.58
C TYR A 219 -3.80 -18.41 -7.90
N ALA A 220 -4.90 -17.68 -7.70
CA ALA A 220 -6.15 -18.25 -7.19
C ALA A 220 -6.91 -19.02 -8.27
N ALA A 221 -6.74 -18.63 -9.53
CA ALA A 221 -7.31 -19.28 -10.72
C ALA A 221 -6.54 -18.79 -11.97
N PRO A 222 -6.74 -19.40 -13.14
CA PRO A 222 -6.23 -18.87 -14.40
C PRO A 222 -6.54 -17.38 -14.59
N GLY A 223 -5.52 -16.53 -14.60
CA GLY A 223 -5.64 -15.07 -14.76
C GLY A 223 -6.04 -14.30 -13.50
N VAL A 224 -6.13 -14.96 -12.35
CA VAL A 224 -6.47 -14.34 -11.06
C VAL A 224 -5.28 -14.43 -10.12
N ALA A 225 -4.65 -13.29 -9.86
CA ALA A 225 -3.58 -13.19 -8.87
C ALA A 225 -4.08 -13.57 -7.47
N GLY A 226 -3.24 -14.27 -6.72
CA GLY A 226 -3.53 -14.68 -5.36
C GLY A 226 -2.27 -14.75 -4.48
N LEU A 227 -2.51 -15.00 -3.20
CA LEU A 227 -1.49 -15.19 -2.18
C LEU A 227 -1.76 -16.51 -1.47
N ASN A 228 -0.72 -17.31 -1.27
CA ASN A 228 -0.78 -18.63 -0.64
C ASN A 228 -0.41 -18.52 0.85
N PHE A 229 -1.39 -18.74 1.72
CA PHE A 229 -1.26 -18.69 3.17
C PHE A 229 -1.10 -20.10 3.72
N ALA A 230 -0.07 -20.31 4.54
CA ALA A 230 0.17 -21.57 5.22
C ALA A 230 -0.54 -21.65 6.57
N THR A 231 -1.33 -22.70 6.73
CA THR A 231 -2.06 -23.05 7.95
C THR A 231 -1.19 -23.90 8.89
N ALA A 232 -1.67 -24.17 10.11
CA ALA A 232 -0.99 -25.07 11.04
C ALA A 232 -0.69 -26.46 10.44
N LEU A 233 -1.63 -27.01 9.66
CA LEU A 233 -1.45 -28.31 8.99
C LEU A 233 -0.32 -28.28 7.95
N ASP A 234 -0.12 -27.14 7.27
CA ASP A 234 0.96 -26.99 6.30
C ASP A 234 2.33 -27.01 6.98
N PHE A 235 2.46 -26.35 8.14
CA PHE A 235 3.70 -26.35 8.92
C PHE A 235 3.97 -27.71 9.57
N GLU A 236 2.96 -28.35 10.15
CA GLU A 236 3.08 -29.70 10.72
C GLU A 236 3.45 -30.75 9.66
N GLY A 237 2.90 -30.63 8.46
CA GLY A 237 3.18 -31.51 7.33
C GLY A 237 4.48 -31.19 6.58
N GLY A 238 5.18 -30.11 6.92
CA GLY A 238 6.39 -29.68 6.22
C GLY A 238 6.15 -29.25 4.77
N ALA A 239 5.00 -28.64 4.48
CA ALA A 239 4.65 -28.19 3.14
C ALA A 239 5.63 -27.09 2.66
N GLY A 240 5.94 -27.12 1.36
CA GLY A 240 6.79 -26.09 0.74
C GLY A 240 6.07 -24.78 0.42
N MET A 241 4.73 -24.77 0.49
CA MET A 241 3.87 -23.63 0.17
C MET A 241 2.58 -23.73 0.99
N GLY A 242 1.90 -22.61 1.20
CA GLY A 242 0.61 -22.60 1.89
C GLY A 242 -0.52 -23.21 1.06
N SER A 243 -1.44 -23.92 1.72
CA SER A 243 -2.57 -24.60 1.06
C SER A 243 -3.78 -23.70 0.79
N VAL A 244 -3.86 -22.53 1.42
CA VAL A 244 -5.02 -21.64 1.32
C VAL A 244 -4.70 -20.46 0.41
N VAL A 245 -5.40 -20.37 -0.73
CA VAL A 245 -5.20 -19.29 -1.69
C VAL A 245 -6.26 -18.21 -1.53
N VAL A 246 -5.84 -16.97 -1.27
CA VAL A 246 -6.72 -15.79 -1.24
C VAL A 246 -6.46 -14.96 -2.47
N SER A 247 -7.51 -14.66 -3.25
CA SER A 247 -7.38 -13.76 -4.40
C SER A 247 -7.13 -12.32 -3.95
N ILE A 248 -6.47 -11.53 -4.79
CA ILE A 248 -6.21 -10.11 -4.50
C ILE A 248 -7.51 -9.32 -4.31
N ASP A 249 -8.56 -9.63 -5.06
CA ASP A 249 -9.86 -8.98 -4.91
C ASP A 249 -10.53 -9.30 -3.56
N SER A 250 -10.47 -10.56 -3.11
CA SER A 250 -10.99 -10.97 -1.80
C SER A 250 -10.20 -10.33 -0.67
N LEU A 251 -8.87 -10.20 -0.82
CA LEU A 251 -8.02 -9.51 0.14
C LEU A 251 -8.29 -7.99 0.16
N ALA A 252 -8.48 -7.36 -0.99
CA ALA A 252 -8.88 -5.95 -1.03
C ALA A 252 -10.24 -5.74 -0.34
N GLY A 253 -11.18 -6.66 -0.56
CA GLY A 253 -12.51 -6.63 0.05
C GLY A 253 -12.53 -6.80 1.57
N SER A 254 -11.46 -7.34 2.17
CA SER A 254 -11.36 -7.41 3.64
C SER A 254 -10.88 -6.11 4.29
N MET A 255 -10.28 -5.20 3.52
CA MET A 255 -9.74 -3.95 4.02
C MET A 255 -10.86 -2.92 4.15
N ASP A 256 -11.03 -2.41 5.37
CA ASP A 256 -12.00 -1.36 5.64
C ASP A 256 -11.36 0.04 5.48
N ARG A 257 -12.08 1.06 5.97
CA ARG A 257 -11.58 2.44 5.96
C ARG A 257 -10.49 2.71 6.98
N SER A 258 -10.09 1.74 7.80
CA SER A 258 -8.93 1.89 8.69
C SER A 258 -7.60 1.62 7.99
N THR A 259 -7.55 0.82 6.91
CA THR A 259 -6.26 0.44 6.28
C THR A 259 -5.61 1.55 5.47
N TRP A 260 -4.43 1.99 5.91
CA TRP A 260 -3.64 3.05 5.30
C TRP A 260 -2.56 2.52 4.35
N LEU A 261 -1.99 1.36 4.68
CA LEU A 261 -0.88 0.77 3.94
C LEU A 261 -0.92 -0.77 4.03
N VAL A 262 -0.60 -1.42 2.93
CA VAL A 262 -0.31 -2.86 2.89
C VAL A 262 1.16 -3.07 2.53
N VAL A 263 1.85 -3.97 3.23
CA VAL A 263 3.21 -4.38 2.91
C VAL A 263 3.17 -5.86 2.52
N LEU A 264 3.28 -6.12 1.22
CA LEU A 264 3.38 -7.47 0.67
C LEU A 264 4.85 -7.91 0.72
N ALA A 265 5.24 -8.55 1.83
CA ALA A 265 6.56 -9.16 2.00
C ALA A 265 6.61 -10.56 1.36
N ALA A 266 6.20 -10.63 0.10
CA ALA A 266 6.17 -11.84 -0.71
C ALA A 266 6.79 -11.56 -2.09
N CYS A 267 7.46 -12.57 -2.65
CA CYS A 267 8.16 -12.47 -3.93
C CYS A 267 7.19 -12.10 -5.06
N GLU A 268 7.68 -11.31 -6.02
CA GLU A 268 6.99 -10.99 -7.29
C GLU A 268 5.60 -10.34 -7.15
N THR A 269 5.27 -9.82 -5.97
CA THR A 269 3.99 -9.13 -5.72
C THR A 269 3.86 -7.78 -6.43
N ALA A 270 4.96 -7.24 -6.93
CA ALA A 270 5.02 -6.09 -7.82
C ALA A 270 5.53 -6.45 -9.23
N ALA A 271 5.72 -7.73 -9.55
CA ALA A 271 6.09 -8.18 -10.89
C ALA A 271 4.90 -8.08 -11.84
N THR A 272 5.19 -7.80 -13.11
CA THR A 272 4.22 -7.89 -14.20
C THR A 272 4.74 -8.91 -15.19
N GLU A 273 3.90 -9.86 -15.61
CA GLU A 273 4.30 -10.76 -16.70
C GLU A 273 4.40 -9.96 -18.00
N ASP A 274 5.59 -9.94 -18.60
CA ASP A 274 5.72 -9.65 -20.02
C ASP A 274 4.97 -10.78 -20.73
N GLY A 275 3.95 -10.45 -21.54
CA GLY A 275 2.97 -11.38 -22.15
C GLY A 275 3.52 -12.43 -23.12
N THR A 276 4.73 -12.92 -22.87
CA THR A 276 5.45 -14.04 -23.46
C THR A 276 5.34 -15.33 -22.65
N SER A 277 4.79 -15.31 -21.42
CA SER A 277 4.51 -16.54 -20.66
C SER A 277 3.22 -17.21 -21.14
N VAL A 278 3.20 -18.55 -21.11
CA VAL A 278 2.08 -19.39 -21.58
C VAL A 278 0.95 -19.47 -20.54
N ALA A 279 1.12 -18.83 -19.38
CA ALA A 279 0.10 -18.69 -18.36
C ALA A 279 -0.85 -17.53 -18.71
N PRO A 280 -2.13 -17.58 -18.30
CA PRO A 280 -3.06 -16.49 -18.57
C PRO A 280 -2.56 -15.20 -17.90
N ALA A 281 -2.05 -14.30 -18.74
CA ALA A 281 -1.30 -13.11 -18.36
C ALA A 281 -2.05 -12.27 -17.32
N VAL A 282 -1.55 -12.27 -16.09
CA VAL A 282 -1.96 -11.25 -15.13
C VAL A 282 -1.27 -9.95 -15.54
N THR A 283 -2.02 -9.07 -16.19
CA THR A 283 -1.47 -7.84 -16.81
C THR A 283 -0.99 -6.78 -15.82
N GLN A 284 -1.26 -6.94 -14.52
CA GLN A 284 -0.95 -5.99 -13.46
C GLN A 284 -0.51 -6.72 -12.19
N SER A 285 0.49 -6.18 -11.49
CA SER A 285 1.00 -6.80 -10.26
C SER A 285 -0.04 -6.81 -9.12
N ALA A 286 0.12 -7.71 -8.14
CA ALA A 286 -0.75 -7.80 -6.97
C ALA A 286 -0.82 -6.47 -6.19
N ALA A 287 0.31 -5.79 -6.00
CA ALA A 287 0.36 -4.49 -5.35
C ALA A 287 -0.44 -3.42 -6.12
N HIS A 288 -0.31 -3.41 -7.45
CA HIS A 288 -1.09 -2.51 -8.30
C HIS A 288 -2.58 -2.84 -8.27
N LEU A 289 -2.96 -4.13 -8.28
CA LEU A 289 -4.36 -4.57 -8.20
C LEU A 289 -5.01 -4.16 -6.87
N LEU A 290 -4.33 -4.33 -5.73
CA LEU A 290 -4.85 -3.87 -4.43
C LEU A 290 -5.16 -2.37 -4.43
N VAL A 291 -4.23 -1.54 -4.94
CA VAL A 291 -4.50 -0.10 -5.06
C VAL A 291 -5.62 0.16 -6.07
N ASN A 292 -5.67 -0.53 -7.21
CA ASN A 292 -6.80 -0.43 -8.15
C ASN A 292 -8.15 -0.88 -7.57
N SER A 293 -8.15 -1.57 -6.43
CA SER A 293 -9.35 -1.99 -5.69
C SER A 293 -9.71 -1.08 -4.51
N GLY A 294 -8.96 0.01 -4.30
CA GLY A 294 -9.30 1.06 -3.33
C GLY A 294 -8.39 1.14 -2.09
N VAL A 295 -7.38 0.27 -2.00
CA VAL A 295 -6.36 0.38 -0.95
C VAL A 295 -5.53 1.66 -1.18
N PRO A 296 -5.24 2.49 -0.15
CA PRO A 296 -4.55 3.76 -0.36
C PRO A 296 -3.11 3.61 -0.85
N ALA A 297 -2.39 2.65 -0.29
CA ALA A 297 -0.98 2.42 -0.58
C ALA A 297 -0.61 0.96 -0.38
N VAL A 298 0.28 0.45 -1.24
CA VAL A 298 0.83 -0.90 -1.14
C VAL A 298 2.31 -0.90 -1.49
N ILE A 299 3.12 -1.51 -0.63
CA ILE A 299 4.51 -1.87 -0.95
C ILE A 299 4.52 -3.32 -1.43
N GLY A 300 5.13 -3.57 -2.59
CA GLY A 300 5.35 -4.91 -3.13
C GLY A 300 6.74 -5.07 -3.74
N MET A 301 7.05 -6.27 -4.23
CA MET A 301 8.41 -6.66 -4.65
C MET A 301 8.44 -7.04 -6.14
N ARG A 302 9.31 -6.40 -6.93
CA ARG A 302 9.34 -6.60 -8.39
C ARG A 302 9.92 -7.94 -8.84
N GLU A 303 10.89 -8.46 -8.10
CA GLU A 303 11.60 -9.69 -8.46
C GLU A 303 11.57 -10.70 -7.32
N ILE A 304 12.16 -11.87 -7.54
CA ILE A 304 12.41 -12.86 -6.50
C ILE A 304 13.47 -12.29 -5.56
N VAL A 305 13.04 -11.93 -4.35
CA VAL A 305 13.92 -11.42 -3.32
C VAL A 305 14.31 -12.58 -2.40
N ASP A 306 15.61 -12.82 -2.19
CA ASP A 306 16.06 -13.73 -1.13
C ASP A 306 15.46 -13.28 0.22
N LEU A 307 15.03 -14.22 1.04
CA LEU A 307 14.40 -13.93 2.33
C LEU A 307 15.31 -13.06 3.22
N THR A 308 16.63 -13.21 3.12
CA THR A 308 17.58 -12.36 3.85
C THR A 308 17.43 -10.89 3.46
N ALA A 309 17.32 -10.59 2.16
CA ALA A 309 17.13 -9.24 1.66
C ALA A 309 15.74 -8.70 2.03
N MET A 310 14.70 -9.53 1.96
CA MET A 310 13.34 -9.18 2.41
C MET A 310 13.30 -8.82 3.89
N ASN A 311 13.90 -9.66 4.73
CA ASN A 311 13.98 -9.45 6.18
C ASN A 311 14.78 -8.19 6.50
N ARG A 312 15.88 -7.95 5.79
CA ARG A 312 16.67 -6.72 5.90
C ARG A 312 15.85 -5.49 5.52
N PHE A 313 15.11 -5.54 4.42
CA PHE A 313 14.21 -4.46 4.02
C PHE A 313 13.16 -4.18 5.09
N CYS A 314 12.45 -5.22 5.56
CA CYS A 314 11.43 -5.08 6.59
C CYS A 314 12.01 -4.47 7.88
N ARG A 315 13.20 -4.91 8.30
CA ARG A 315 13.90 -4.32 9.46
C ARG A 315 14.15 -2.82 9.35
N LEU A 316 14.36 -2.32 8.13
CA LEU A 316 14.70 -0.93 7.87
C LEU A 316 13.48 -0.06 7.55
N VAL A 317 12.45 -0.63 6.94
CA VAL A 317 11.27 0.14 6.49
C VAL A 317 10.32 0.46 7.64
N TYR A 318 10.11 -0.44 8.61
CA TYR A 318 9.17 -0.20 9.70
C TYR A 318 9.50 1.00 10.60
N PRO A 319 10.77 1.24 10.98
CA PRO A 319 11.15 2.47 11.67
C PRO A 319 10.74 3.73 10.91
N GLU A 320 10.95 3.76 9.58
CA GLU A 320 10.58 4.91 8.74
C GLU A 320 9.06 5.07 8.62
N LEU A 321 8.33 3.96 8.43
CA LEU A 321 6.85 3.97 8.38
C LEU A 321 6.26 4.49 9.68
N LEU A 322 6.74 4.00 10.83
CA LEU A 322 6.24 4.44 12.13
C LEU A 322 6.67 5.86 12.48
N ALA A 323 7.80 6.35 11.98
CA ALA A 323 8.18 7.74 12.11
C ALA A 323 7.23 8.66 11.29
N ILE A 324 6.81 8.24 10.09
CA ILE A 324 5.78 8.95 9.32
C ILE A 324 4.46 8.97 10.06
N VAL A 325 4.00 7.82 10.57
CA VAL A 325 2.76 7.72 11.35
C VAL A 325 2.83 8.60 12.59
N THR A 326 3.91 8.54 13.37
CA THR A 326 4.09 9.35 14.58
C THR A 326 3.95 10.84 14.28
N ARG A 327 4.54 11.33 13.18
CA ARG A 327 4.37 12.72 12.75
C ARG A 327 2.94 13.02 12.29
N ALA A 328 2.31 12.09 11.56
CA ALA A 328 0.96 12.26 11.05
C ALA A 328 -0.11 12.23 12.14
N VAL A 329 0.17 11.58 13.28
CA VAL A 329 -0.76 11.49 14.41
C VAL A 329 -0.39 12.35 15.62
N ALA A 330 0.68 13.14 15.50
CA ALA A 330 1.04 14.11 16.53
C ALA A 330 0.02 15.26 16.56
N ASP A 331 -0.32 15.73 17.77
CA ASP A 331 -1.11 16.94 17.94
C ASP A 331 -0.24 18.18 17.74
N ASP A 332 -0.27 18.74 16.54
CA ASP A 332 0.26 20.06 16.19
C ASP A 332 -0.85 21.07 15.85
N GLY A 333 -2.09 20.81 16.28
CA GLY A 333 -3.21 21.78 16.20
C GLY A 333 -3.90 21.92 14.84
N SER A 334 -3.46 21.22 13.79
CA SER A 334 -4.22 21.13 12.54
C SER A 334 -5.29 20.01 12.59
N SER A 335 -6.37 20.10 11.83
CA SER A 335 -7.41 19.06 11.81
C SER A 335 -7.12 17.94 10.80
N GLU A 336 -6.29 18.20 9.80
CA GLU A 336 -6.04 17.27 8.69
C GLU A 336 -4.53 17.08 8.45
N ARG A 337 -4.08 15.83 8.27
CA ARG A 337 -2.69 15.51 7.90
C ARG A 337 -2.62 14.68 6.64
N ILE A 338 -1.63 14.97 5.81
CA ILE A 338 -1.29 14.15 4.64
C ILE A 338 -0.23 13.12 5.06
N VAL A 339 -0.49 11.86 4.74
CA VAL A 339 0.46 10.76 4.92
C VAL A 339 1.15 10.49 3.59
N GLU A 340 2.44 10.81 3.52
CA GLU A 340 3.29 10.62 2.35
C GLU A 340 4.27 9.47 2.59
N TRP A 341 4.05 8.34 1.92
CA TRP A 341 4.77 7.07 2.15
C TRP A 341 6.08 6.94 1.36
N ALA A 342 6.24 7.62 0.23
CA ALA A 342 7.42 7.45 -0.62
C ALA A 342 8.76 7.66 0.11
N PRO A 343 8.91 8.65 1.02
CA PRO A 343 10.14 8.83 1.79
C PRO A 343 10.57 7.60 2.60
N ALA A 344 9.64 6.75 3.04
CA ALA A 344 9.99 5.58 3.86
C ALA A 344 10.84 4.55 3.13
N LEU A 345 10.86 4.56 1.80
CA LEU A 345 11.61 3.58 1.02
C LEU A 345 13.06 4.02 0.77
N THR A 346 13.42 5.31 0.92
CA THR A 346 14.76 5.78 0.55
C THR A 346 15.87 5.19 1.44
N ALA A 347 15.72 5.26 2.77
CA ALA A 347 16.74 4.74 3.68
C ALA A 347 16.92 3.20 3.55
N PRO A 348 15.85 2.39 3.47
CA PRO A 348 15.96 0.97 3.16
C PRO A 348 16.70 0.69 1.83
N ARG A 349 16.37 1.43 0.76
CA ARG A 349 17.03 1.29 -0.54
C ARG A 349 18.52 1.61 -0.46
N LEU A 350 18.88 2.72 0.18
CA LEU A 350 20.28 3.13 0.34
C LEU A 350 21.08 2.08 1.12
N ALA A 351 20.51 1.53 2.18
CA ALA A 351 21.16 0.48 2.94
C ALA A 351 21.32 -0.82 2.12
N SER A 352 20.30 -1.20 1.35
CA SER A 352 20.34 -2.39 0.50
C SER A 352 21.31 -2.24 -0.68
N ALA A 353 21.41 -1.05 -1.27
CA ALA A 353 22.33 -0.74 -2.36
C ALA A 353 23.81 -0.98 -2.01
N GLY A 354 24.17 -0.85 -0.73
CA GLY A 354 25.53 -1.12 -0.26
C GLY A 354 26.56 -0.21 -0.94
N VAL A 355 27.67 -0.81 -1.38
CA VAL A 355 28.81 -0.07 -1.97
C VAL A 355 28.64 0.17 -3.47
N ASP A 356 27.93 -0.71 -4.18
CA ASP A 356 27.79 -0.64 -5.64
C ASP A 356 26.32 -0.81 -6.09
N PRO A 357 25.53 0.27 -6.10
CA PRO A 357 24.15 0.27 -6.60
C PRO A 357 24.03 0.04 -8.11
N VAL A 358 25.13 0.05 -8.86
CA VAL A 358 25.12 -0.16 -10.32
C VAL A 358 25.00 -1.65 -10.62
N SER A 359 25.81 -2.46 -9.94
CA SER A 359 25.93 -3.91 -10.16
C SER A 359 24.89 -4.72 -9.40
N ASP A 360 24.49 -4.29 -8.20
CA ASP A 360 23.39 -4.88 -7.44
C ASP A 360 22.14 -4.01 -7.57
N ALA A 361 21.11 -4.52 -8.26
CA ALA A 361 19.86 -3.80 -8.49
C ALA A 361 18.74 -4.16 -7.51
N ALA A 362 18.96 -5.11 -6.59
CA ALA A 362 17.92 -5.64 -5.69
C ALA A 362 17.38 -4.57 -4.73
N TRP A 363 18.16 -3.50 -4.49
CA TRP A 363 17.67 -2.33 -3.76
C TRP A 363 16.43 -1.70 -4.41
N SER A 364 16.24 -1.85 -5.72
CA SER A 364 15.11 -1.25 -6.46
C SER A 364 13.85 -2.12 -6.49
N ASP A 365 13.89 -3.32 -5.92
CA ASP A 365 12.76 -4.28 -5.96
C ASP A 365 11.56 -3.85 -5.13
N PRO A 366 11.73 -3.28 -3.91
CA PRO A 366 10.61 -2.75 -3.16
C PRO A 366 10.05 -1.51 -3.86
N VAL A 367 8.81 -1.60 -4.30
CA VAL A 367 8.10 -0.51 -4.97
C VAL A 367 6.82 -0.15 -4.23
N LEU A 368 6.51 1.14 -4.25
CA LEU A 368 5.32 1.70 -3.63
C LEU A 368 4.31 2.04 -4.72
N TYR A 369 3.12 1.45 -4.65
CA TYR A 369 1.94 1.93 -5.36
C TYR A 369 1.07 2.74 -4.40
N VAL A 370 0.53 3.86 -4.87
CA VAL A 370 -0.43 4.70 -4.13
C VAL A 370 -1.61 5.07 -5.02
N GLN A 371 -2.69 5.49 -4.38
CA GLN A 371 -3.77 6.20 -5.05
C GLN A 371 -3.29 7.56 -5.57
N HIS A 372 -4.05 8.12 -6.52
CA HIS A 372 -3.73 9.44 -7.04
C HIS A 372 -3.93 10.54 -6.00
N GLU A 373 -4.98 10.42 -5.20
CA GLU A 373 -5.26 11.34 -4.11
C GLU A 373 -4.39 11.02 -2.89
N GLU A 374 -3.96 12.08 -2.22
CA GLU A 374 -3.18 12.00 -0.99
C GLU A 374 -4.01 11.35 0.11
N LEU A 375 -3.42 10.40 0.85
CA LEU A 375 -4.04 9.86 2.05
C LEU A 375 -4.15 10.97 3.10
N ARG A 376 -5.38 11.36 3.41
CA ARG A 376 -5.70 12.36 4.43
C ARG A 376 -6.24 11.69 5.68
N VAL A 377 -5.63 12.03 6.81
CA VAL A 377 -6.01 11.53 8.14
C VAL A 377 -6.58 12.69 8.96
N ASP A 378 -7.78 12.48 9.48
CA ASP A 378 -8.40 13.31 10.50
C ASP A 378 -8.00 12.81 11.87
N MET A 379 -7.48 13.72 12.69
CA MET A 379 -7.04 13.41 14.04
C MET A 379 -8.17 13.41 15.08
N GLY A 380 -9.40 13.66 14.64
CA GLY A 380 -10.56 13.50 15.51
C GLY A 380 -10.42 14.35 16.77
N GLY A 381 -10.42 15.68 16.64
CA GLY A 381 -10.65 16.54 17.79
C GLY A 381 -11.94 16.04 18.48
N ALA A 382 -11.82 15.63 19.75
CA ALA A 382 -12.85 15.01 20.59
C ALA A 382 -14.29 15.22 20.10
N VAL A 383 -14.84 14.31 19.27
CA VAL A 383 -16.21 14.40 18.69
C VAL A 383 -16.66 15.87 18.56
N GLY A 384 -15.82 16.69 17.92
CA GLY A 384 -15.95 18.13 17.94
C GLY A 384 -16.87 18.53 16.81
N ALA A 385 -18.17 18.53 17.07
CA ALA A 385 -19.26 19.05 16.24
C ALA A 385 -19.08 18.86 14.72
N LEU A 386 -19.88 17.95 14.14
CA LEU A 386 -20.14 17.92 12.69
C LEU A 386 -20.16 19.34 12.15
N SER A 387 -19.43 19.61 11.07
CA SER A 387 -19.55 20.89 10.40
C SER A 387 -21.01 21.16 10.05
N GLY A 388 -21.41 22.43 9.93
CA GLY A 388 -22.80 22.78 9.63
C GLY A 388 -23.35 22.05 8.39
N ASP A 389 -22.49 21.81 7.41
CA ASP A 389 -22.82 21.09 6.18
C ASP A 389 -22.95 19.58 6.39
N GLU A 390 -22.08 18.96 7.20
CA GLU A 390 -22.18 17.53 7.54
C GLU A 390 -23.40 17.23 8.40
N LEU A 391 -23.74 18.10 9.36
CA LEU A 391 -24.96 17.95 10.15
C LEU A 391 -26.21 18.11 9.28
N LYS A 392 -26.19 19.03 8.32
CA LYS A 392 -27.27 19.22 7.35
C LYS A 392 -27.41 18.01 6.42
N ALA A 393 -26.31 17.45 5.94
CA ALA A 393 -26.31 16.25 5.12
C ALA A 393 -26.79 15.02 5.90
N ALA A 394 -26.35 14.85 7.15
CA ALA A 394 -26.79 13.77 8.03
C ALA A 394 -28.29 13.87 8.35
N ARG A 395 -28.82 15.08 8.58
CA ARG A 395 -30.27 15.32 8.74
C ARG A 395 -31.05 14.98 7.47
N GLY A 396 -30.58 15.45 6.31
CA GLY A 396 -31.23 15.14 5.03
C GLY A 396 -31.30 13.64 4.75
N ARG A 397 -30.21 12.89 5.00
CA ARG A 397 -30.21 11.43 4.88
C ARG A 397 -31.09 10.76 5.93
N LEU A 398 -31.14 11.27 7.16
CA LEU A 398 -32.04 10.73 8.18
C LEU A 398 -33.50 10.86 7.75
N ASP A 399 -33.89 12.02 7.23
CA ASP A 399 -35.25 12.26 6.73
C ASP A 399 -35.59 11.35 5.54
N GLU A 400 -34.64 11.16 4.63
CA GLU A 400 -34.79 10.22 3.50
C GLU A 400 -35.02 8.78 3.97
N TYR A 401 -34.21 8.28 4.90
CA TYR A 401 -34.36 6.92 5.41
C TYR A 401 -35.62 6.74 6.27
N LEU A 402 -36.04 7.78 7.02
CA LEU A 402 -37.31 7.75 7.74
C LEU A 402 -38.50 7.72 6.78
N SER A 403 -38.46 8.49 5.69
CA SER A 403 -39.46 8.45 4.64
C SER A 403 -39.47 7.11 3.92
N PHE A 404 -38.29 6.51 3.69
CA PHE A 404 -38.17 5.20 3.08
C PHE A 404 -38.77 4.11 3.99
N GLU A 405 -38.45 4.12 5.28
CA GLU A 405 -39.01 3.19 6.27
C GLU A 405 -40.54 3.24 6.33
N GLN A 406 -41.13 4.44 6.25
CA GLN A 406 -42.60 4.61 6.21
C GLN A 406 -43.25 4.01 4.95
N GLY A 407 -42.49 3.91 3.85
CA GLY A 407 -42.96 3.32 2.59
C GLY A 407 -42.79 1.80 2.49
N LEU A 408 -42.09 1.17 3.45
CA LEU A 408 -41.88 -0.28 3.44
C LEU A 408 -43.14 -1.00 3.96
N ASP A 409 -43.60 -2.00 3.21
CA ASP A 409 -44.59 -2.96 3.70
C ASP A 409 -43.85 -4.15 4.36
N PRO A 410 -44.01 -4.35 5.69
CA PRO A 410 -43.32 -5.42 6.42
C PRO A 410 -43.66 -6.85 5.94
N LYS A 411 -44.75 -7.03 5.20
CA LYS A 411 -45.18 -8.34 4.69
C LYS A 411 -44.53 -8.72 3.37
N THR A 412 -44.13 -7.73 2.57
CA THR A 412 -43.62 -7.93 1.21
C THR A 412 -42.16 -7.52 1.06
N THR A 413 -41.64 -6.70 1.97
CA THR A 413 -40.24 -6.27 1.99
C THR A 413 -39.36 -7.35 2.64
N PRO A 414 -38.24 -7.77 2.01
CA PRO A 414 -37.31 -8.72 2.62
C PRO A 414 -36.78 -8.23 3.97
N HIS A 415 -36.78 -9.11 4.99
CA HIS A 415 -36.35 -8.77 6.35
C HIS A 415 -34.88 -8.27 6.44
N GLY A 416 -34.03 -8.62 5.48
CA GLY A 416 -32.67 -8.06 5.39
C GLY A 416 -32.68 -6.55 5.16
N VAL A 417 -33.51 -6.09 4.21
CA VAL A 417 -33.65 -4.67 3.84
C VAL A 417 -34.22 -3.86 5.01
N ILE A 418 -35.24 -4.38 5.70
CA ILE A 418 -35.82 -3.72 6.87
C ILE A 418 -34.76 -3.53 7.97
N ARG A 419 -33.94 -4.56 8.23
CA ARG A 419 -32.88 -4.49 9.25
C ARG A 419 -31.79 -3.48 8.88
N GLU A 420 -31.41 -3.40 7.61
CA GLU A 420 -30.41 -2.45 7.10
C GLU A 420 -30.90 -1.01 7.22
N VAL A 421 -32.13 -0.72 6.80
CA VAL A 421 -32.76 0.60 6.94
C VAL A 421 -32.82 1.03 8.40
N GLN A 422 -33.26 0.14 9.29
CA GLN A 422 -33.31 0.42 10.72
C GLN A 422 -31.94 0.62 11.36
N ALA A 423 -30.91 -0.09 10.89
CA ALA A 423 -29.54 0.08 11.36
C ALA A 423 -28.98 1.45 10.94
N GLU A 424 -29.20 1.87 9.70
CA GLU A 424 -28.75 3.18 9.22
C GLU A 424 -29.52 4.33 9.90
N ILE A 425 -30.82 4.18 10.18
CA ILE A 425 -31.60 5.15 10.98
C ILE A 425 -31.02 5.29 12.38
N ARG A 426 -30.70 4.18 13.07
CA ARG A 426 -30.08 4.23 14.42
C ARG A 426 -28.74 4.95 14.39
N ARG A 427 -27.91 4.66 13.38
CA ARG A 427 -26.61 5.32 13.18
C ARG A 427 -26.78 6.82 12.95
N LEU A 428 -27.65 7.23 12.02
CA LEU A 428 -27.88 8.64 11.69
C LEU A 428 -28.49 9.42 12.88
N ARG A 429 -29.37 8.80 13.67
CA ARG A 429 -29.88 9.40 14.92
C ARG A 429 -28.78 9.62 15.95
N ALA A 430 -27.84 8.68 16.11
CA ALA A 430 -26.71 8.86 17.00
C ALA A 430 -25.83 10.03 16.56
N ILE A 431 -25.59 10.16 15.26
CA ILE A 431 -24.81 11.25 14.64
C ILE A 431 -25.50 12.62 14.85
N VAL A 432 -26.79 12.72 14.56
CA VAL A 432 -27.57 13.98 14.74
C VAL A 432 -27.77 14.32 16.22
N GLY A 433 -27.90 13.30 17.08
CA GLY A 433 -28.13 13.45 18.52
C GLY A 433 -26.87 13.86 19.31
N ALA A 434 -25.69 13.43 18.87
CA ALA A 434 -24.41 13.79 19.47
C ALA A 434 -23.97 15.24 19.17
N ALA A 435 -24.67 15.94 18.27
CA ALA A 435 -24.41 17.34 17.88
C ALA A 435 -25.30 18.36 18.62
N ARG A 436 -26.01 17.95 19.67
CA ARG A 436 -26.72 18.81 20.63
C ARG A 436 -25.94 18.90 21.91
#